data_AF-A0A285LT94-F1
#
_entry.id   AF-A0A285LT94-F1
#
_cell.length_a   1.000
_cell.length_b   1.000
_cell.length_c   1.000
_cell.angle_alpha   90.00
_cell.angle_beta   90.00
_cell.angle_gamma   90.00
#
_symmetry.space_group_name_H-M   'P 1'
#
loop_
_entity.id
_entity.type
_entity.pdbx_description
1 polymer ?
#
loop_
_entity_poly.entity_id
_entity_poly.type
_entity_poly.pdbx_seq_one_letter_code
_entity_poly.pdbx_strand_id
1 'polypeptide(L)'
;MTYAELNRRVTRIETRVADLEETLLRDVRGVKIFANRLAAQSSTIGEGVALMMQRMGLTPIRVPTVEPPTQAEIDESFEDDC
;
A
#
# COMPACT_ATOMS: atom_id res chain seq x y z
N MET A 1 -23.43 14.12 -34.21
CA MET A 1 -23.01 12.85 -33.59
C MET A 1 -24.25 11.97 -33.50
N THR A 2 -24.20 10.79 -34.08
CA THR A 2 -25.36 9.87 -34.08
C THR A 2 -25.42 9.09 -32.76
N TYR A 3 -26.60 8.56 -32.43
CA TYR A 3 -26.76 7.67 -31.27
C TYR A 3 -25.77 6.49 -31.32
N ALA A 4 -25.53 5.94 -32.50
CA ALA A 4 -24.56 4.86 -32.71
C ALA A 4 -23.11 5.28 -32.42
N GLU A 5 -22.71 6.50 -32.80
CA GLU A 5 -21.39 7.07 -32.47
C GLU A 5 -21.23 7.34 -30.98
N LEU A 6 -22.30 7.86 -30.34
CA LEU A 6 -22.32 8.10 -28.90
C LEU A 6 -22.17 6.78 -28.13
N ASN A 7 -22.95 5.77 -28.50
CA ASN A 7 -22.92 4.45 -27.86
C ASN A 7 -21.53 3.81 -27.97
N ARG A 8 -20.89 3.87 -29.15
CA ARG A 8 -19.51 3.38 -29.34
C ARG A 8 -18.49 4.11 -28.47
N ARG A 9 -18.66 5.42 -28.26
CA ARG A 9 -17.77 6.20 -27.38
C ARG A 9 -17.98 5.84 -25.91
N VAL A 10 -19.24 5.68 -25.47
CA VAL A 10 -19.57 5.26 -24.11
C VAL A 10 -18.99 3.88 -23.82
N THR A 11 -19.26 2.89 -24.66
CA THR A 11 -18.72 1.52 -24.49
C THR A 11 -17.19 1.53 -24.42
N ARG A 12 -16.51 2.33 -25.25
CA ARG A 12 -15.04 2.45 -25.21
C ARG A 12 -14.55 3.03 -23.88
N ILE A 13 -15.25 4.02 -23.33
CA ILE A 13 -14.88 4.62 -22.05
C ILE A 13 -15.11 3.60 -20.94
N GLU A 14 -16.26 2.93 -20.93
CA GLU A 14 -16.58 1.89 -19.94
C GLU A 14 -15.53 0.77 -19.92
N THR A 15 -15.13 0.26 -21.09
CA THR A 15 -14.06 -0.74 -21.18
C THR A 15 -12.74 -0.21 -20.62
N ARG A 16 -12.34 1.01 -20.99
CA ARG A 16 -11.09 1.60 -20.50
C ARG A 16 -11.12 1.83 -18.99
N VAL A 17 -12.26 2.24 -18.44
CA VAL A 17 -12.42 2.42 -16.99
C VAL A 17 -12.30 1.07 -16.29
N ALA A 18 -12.98 0.03 -16.78
CA ALA A 18 -12.87 -1.32 -16.22
C ALA A 18 -11.43 -1.86 -16.25
N ASP A 19 -10.72 -1.67 -17.37
CA ASP A 19 -9.32 -2.10 -17.51
C ASP A 19 -8.39 -1.34 -16.54
N LEU A 20 -8.63 -0.04 -16.35
CA LEU A 20 -7.87 0.77 -15.40
C LEU A 20 -8.18 0.37 -13.95
N GLU A 21 -9.44 0.13 -13.62
CA GLU A 21 -9.84 -0.36 -12.30
C GLU A 21 -9.16 -1.69 -11.97
N GLU A 22 -9.16 -2.64 -12.92
CA GLU A 22 -8.48 -3.93 -12.73
C GLU A 22 -6.97 -3.76 -12.50
N THR A 23 -6.32 -2.93 -13.34
CA THR A 23 -4.88 -2.69 -13.25
C THR A 23 -4.51 -2.02 -11.93
N LEU A 24 -5.23 -0.96 -11.55
CA LEU A 24 -5.01 -0.23 -10.29
C LEU A 24 -5.24 -1.15 -9.08
N LEU A 25 -6.31 -1.95 -9.09
CA LEU A 25 -6.57 -2.90 -8.01
C LEU A 25 -5.45 -3.94 -7.87
N ARG A 26 -4.89 -4.41 -8.99
CA ARG A 26 -3.79 -5.37 -8.99
C ARG A 26 -2.52 -4.74 -8.43
N ASP A 27 -2.19 -3.52 -8.85
CA ASP A 27 -0.99 -2.80 -8.40
C ASP A 27 -1.09 -2.45 -6.91
N VAL A 28 -2.22 -1.89 -6.46
CA VAL A 28 -2.48 -1.59 -5.04
C VAL A 28 -2.38 -2.86 -4.18
N ARG A 29 -2.94 -3.98 -4.65
CA ARG A 29 -2.78 -5.27 -3.94
C ARG A 29 -1.32 -5.71 -3.88
N GLY A 30 -0.57 -5.55 -4.97
CA GLY A 30 0.86 -5.86 -5.01
C GLY A 30 1.66 -5.05 -3.99
N VAL A 31 1.45 -3.73 -3.97
CA VAL A 31 2.08 -2.82 -3.00
C VAL A 31 1.69 -3.19 -1.58
N LYS A 32 0.41 -3.45 -1.29
CA LYS A 32 -0.07 -3.85 0.03
C LYS A 32 0.59 -5.14 0.53
N ILE A 33 0.71 -6.15 -0.33
CA ILE A 33 1.38 -7.41 0.02
C ILE A 33 2.86 -7.16 0.32
N PHE A 34 3.54 -6.36 -0.51
CA PHE A 34 4.95 -6.04 -0.32
C PHE A 34 5.18 -5.26 0.99
N ALA A 35 4.38 -4.21 1.25
CA ALA A 35 4.46 -3.41 2.47
C ALA A 35 4.25 -4.26 3.73
N ASN A 36 3.26 -5.16 3.73
CA ASN A 36 3.01 -6.08 4.85
C ASN A 36 4.20 -7.02 5.08
N ARG A 37 4.82 -7.54 4.01
CA ARG A 37 6.03 -8.37 4.13
C ARG A 37 7.20 -7.59 4.70
N LEU A 38 7.39 -6.35 4.26
CA LEU A 38 8.45 -5.47 4.74
C LEU A 38 8.27 -5.11 6.22
N ALA A 39 7.05 -4.77 6.63
CA ALA A 39 6.72 -4.48 8.02
C ALA A 39 7.01 -5.71 8.92
N ALA A 40 6.56 -6.90 8.52
CA ALA A 40 6.83 -8.13 9.26
C ALA A 40 8.34 -8.43 9.35
N GLN A 41 9.07 -8.28 8.24
CA GLN A 41 10.52 -8.49 8.22
C GLN A 41 11.24 -7.51 9.15
N SER A 42 10.86 -6.24 9.13
CA SER A 42 11.44 -5.20 10.00
C SER A 42 11.25 -5.55 11.48
N SER A 43 10.04 -5.98 11.87
CA SER A 43 9.77 -6.40 13.24
C SER A 43 10.63 -7.59 13.66
N THR A 44 10.74 -8.63 12.82
CA THR A 44 11.57 -9.81 13.09
C THR A 44 13.05 -9.44 13.26
N ILE A 45 13.58 -8.55 12.41
CA ILE A 45 14.98 -8.09 12.52
C ILE A 45 15.16 -7.32 13.83
N GLY A 46 14.25 -6.40 14.15
CA GLY A 46 14.30 -5.63 15.38
C GLY A 46 14.29 -6.53 16.62
N GLU A 47 13.39 -7.51 16.68
CA GLU A 47 13.30 -8.48 17.77
C GLU A 47 14.59 -9.30 17.89
N GLY A 48 15.17 -9.72 16.77
CA GLY A 48 16.45 -10.42 16.73
C GLY A 48 17.59 -9.58 17.33
N VAL A 49 17.65 -8.29 17.00
CA VAL A 49 18.63 -7.35 17.56
C VAL A 49 18.40 -7.15 19.06
N ALA A 50 17.16 -6.94 19.48
CA ALA A 50 16.81 -6.80 20.90
C ALA A 50 17.22 -8.03 21.72
N LEU A 51 17.00 -9.24 21.18
CA LEU A 51 17.45 -10.50 21.80
C LEU A 51 18.97 -10.61 21.88
N MET A 52 19.69 -10.19 20.83
CA MET A 52 21.16 -10.16 20.86
C MET A 52 21.68 -9.21 21.95
N MET A 53 21.10 -8.02 22.08
CA MET A 53 21.45 -7.06 23.13
C MET A 53 21.23 -7.65 24.52
N GLN A 54 20.09 -8.31 24.74
CA GLN A 54 19.79 -8.97 26.00
C GLN A 54 20.85 -10.03 26.36
N ARG A 55 21.27 -10.84 25.38
CA ARG A 55 22.31 -11.87 25.59
C ARG A 55 23.69 -11.28 25.89
N MET A 56 23.96 -10.07 25.43
CA MET A 56 25.19 -9.32 25.73
C MET A 56 25.11 -8.54 27.05
N GLY A 57 24.00 -8.62 27.80
CA GLY A 57 23.79 -7.86 29.04
C GLY A 57 23.49 -6.37 28.81
N LEU A 58 23.14 -5.98 27.58
CA LEU A 58 22.71 -4.63 27.24
C LEU A 58 21.20 -4.49 27.40
N THR A 59 20.73 -3.28 27.70
CA THR A 59 19.29 -2.97 27.69
C THR A 59 18.74 -3.10 26.26
N PRO A 60 17.77 -3.99 26.00
CA PRO A 60 17.23 -4.19 24.66
C PRO A 60 16.54 -2.94 24.12
N ILE A 61 16.69 -2.69 22.82
CA ILE A 61 15.90 -1.66 22.12
C ILE A 61 14.42 -2.02 22.12
N ARG A 62 13.56 -0.98 22.09
CA ARG A 62 12.15 -1.14 21.79
C ARG A 62 11.95 -1.14 20.28
N VAL A 63 11.30 -2.16 19.77
CA VAL A 63 10.96 -2.29 18.35
C VAL A 63 9.50 -1.88 18.21
N PRO A 64 9.20 -0.68 17.69
CA PRO A 64 7.82 -0.28 17.50
C PRO A 64 7.19 -1.12 16.39
N THR A 65 5.91 -1.48 16.58
CA THR A 65 5.11 -2.10 15.52
C THR A 65 4.84 -1.05 14.44
N VAL A 66 5.11 -1.39 13.18
CA VAL A 66 4.69 -0.55 12.05
C VAL A 66 3.20 -0.78 11.83
N GLU A 67 2.40 0.26 12.05
CA GLU A 67 0.96 0.23 11.80
C GLU A 67 0.67 0.59 10.33
N PRO A 68 -0.35 -0.02 9.71
CA PRO A 68 -0.83 0.44 8.41
C PRO A 68 -1.34 1.89 8.49
N PRO A 69 -1.23 2.67 7.42
CA PRO A 69 -1.76 4.03 7.40
C PRO A 69 -3.29 4.01 7.58
N THR A 70 -3.77 4.99 8.32
CA THR A 70 -5.19 5.31 8.49
C THR A 70 -5.77 5.94 7.23
N GLN A 71 -7.10 5.93 7.11
CA GLN A 71 -7.74 6.59 5.97
C GLN A 71 -7.43 8.09 5.92
N ALA A 72 -7.34 8.75 7.07
CA ALA A 72 -7.02 10.18 7.14
C ALA A 72 -5.60 10.48 6.63
N GLU A 73 -4.60 9.68 7.00
CA GLU A 73 -3.22 9.82 6.49
C GLU A 73 -3.14 9.57 4.98
N ILE A 74 -3.95 8.64 4.46
CA ILE A 74 -4.07 8.40 3.02
C ILE A 74 -4.68 9.63 2.34
N ASP A 75 -5.80 10.15 2.86
CA ASP A 75 -6.49 11.29 2.28
C ASP A 75 -5.60 12.55 2.29
N GLU A 76 -4.89 12.82 3.40
CA GLU A 76 -3.92 13.91 3.52
C GLU A 76 -2.78 13.80 2.49
N SER A 77 -2.31 12.59 2.18
CA SER A 77 -1.25 12.39 1.17
C SER A 77 -1.64 12.84 -0.25
N PHE A 78 -2.94 13.00 -0.55
CA PHE A 78 -3.40 13.54 -1.83
C PHE A 78 -3.51 15.08 -1.82
N GLU A 79 -3.56 15.69 -0.65
CA GLU A 79 -3.67 17.15 -0.47
C GLU A 79 -2.30 17.84 -0.55
N ASP A 80 -1.23 17.16 -0.12
CA ASP A 80 0.15 17.69 -0.13
C ASP A 80 0.76 17.87 -1.54
N ASP A 81 0.19 17.24 -2.56
CA ASP A 81 0.63 17.30 -3.97
C ASP A 81 -0.15 18.36 -4.82
N CYS A 82 -1.04 19.14 -4.20
CA CYS A 82 -1.84 20.21 -4.83
C CYS A 82 -1.31 21.62 -4.55
#